data_AF-A0A4U5U9J0-F1
#
_entry.id   AF-A0A4U5U9J0-F1
#
_cell.length_a   1.000
_cell.length_b   1.000
_cell.length_c   1.000
_cell.angle_alpha   90.00
_cell.angle_beta   90.00
_cell.angle_gamma   90.00
#
_symmetry.space_group_name_H-M   'P 1'
#
loop_
_entity.id
_entity.type
_entity.pdbx_description
1 polymer ?
#
loop_
_entity_poly.entity_id
_entity_poly.type
_entity_poly.pdbx_seq_one_letter_code
_entity_poly.pdbx_strand_id
1 'polypeptide(L)'
;MDLIPDGSAEERSRLKEQRKQQATEHSYALPGSPEALKAKLEAASARVRKLEREKSNALRREKRAKNNMQALLEELKEKNLINEELKDKLECYSDLPVHLLSKQGVEYTKAQRDFALTLHLHGPKAYHYLRDTLHIHLPHPSSLQRWLALDARPGLNKMMLDMLERRRQEDEDKYGCVTLMLDAMSIKKHVQHDPQTQTMLGYVDMGDRLNETDLATEALVFMVVSLAAQTLNNSVAVALRTLQDLDYAEFRDSEATSEFIKK
;
A
#
# COMPACT_ATOMS: atom_id res chain seq x y z
N MET A 1 5.22 -52.70 -32.62
CA MET A 1 6.49 -52.35 -31.93
C MET A 1 7.03 -51.16 -32.66
N ASP A 2 6.60 -49.96 -32.25
CA ASP A 2 6.97 -48.71 -32.90
C ASP A 2 8.34 -48.26 -32.36
N LEU A 3 9.34 -48.31 -33.22
CA LEU A 3 10.71 -47.91 -32.93
C LEU A 3 10.83 -46.39 -33.05
N ILE A 4 11.18 -45.77 -31.92
CA ILE A 4 11.51 -44.35 -31.77
C ILE A 4 12.79 -44.04 -32.60
N PRO A 5 12.85 -42.96 -33.41
CA PRO A 5 14.07 -42.61 -34.13
C PRO A 5 15.12 -42.04 -33.18
N ASP A 6 16.34 -42.57 -33.29
CA ASP A 6 17.53 -42.18 -32.53
C ASP A 6 17.95 -40.75 -32.89
N GLY A 7 17.80 -39.83 -31.93
CA GLY A 7 18.21 -38.42 -32.08
C GLY A 7 19.72 -38.32 -32.33
N SER A 8 20.07 -37.57 -33.38
CA SER A 8 21.42 -37.50 -33.94
C SER A 8 22.46 -37.05 -32.88
N ALA A 9 23.68 -37.59 -32.98
CA ALA A 9 24.77 -37.30 -32.05
C ALA A 9 25.08 -35.79 -31.92
N GLU A 10 24.76 -35.00 -32.95
CA GLU A 10 24.89 -33.54 -32.94
C GLU A 10 23.91 -32.86 -31.98
N GLU A 11 22.70 -33.39 -31.84
CA GLU A 11 21.66 -32.82 -30.97
C GLU A 11 22.00 -33.06 -29.48
N ARG A 12 22.57 -34.23 -29.16
CA ARG A 12 23.12 -34.52 -27.82
C ARG A 12 24.35 -33.66 -27.49
N SER A 13 25.17 -33.33 -28.49
CA SER A 13 26.33 -32.43 -28.33
C SER A 13 25.87 -31.00 -28.01
N ARG A 14 24.90 -30.48 -28.77
CA ARG A 14 24.31 -29.14 -28.55
C ARG A 14 23.65 -29.01 -27.17
N LEU A 15 22.94 -30.04 -26.72
CA LEU A 15 22.33 -30.10 -25.38
C LEU A 15 23.38 -30.11 -24.25
N LYS A 16 24.54 -30.77 -24.46
CA LYS A 16 25.66 -30.73 -23.51
C LYS A 16 26.33 -29.34 -23.48
N GLU A 17 26.52 -28.72 -24.63
CA GLU A 17 27.07 -27.36 -24.74
C GLU A 17 26.15 -26.34 -24.05
N GLN A 18 24.82 -26.41 -24.30
CA GLN A 18 23.81 -25.57 -23.67
C GLN A 18 23.74 -25.76 -22.15
N ARG A 19 23.80 -27.01 -21.65
CA ARG A 19 23.83 -27.28 -20.20
C ARG A 19 25.11 -26.76 -19.55
N LYS A 20 26.25 -26.79 -20.25
CA LYS A 20 27.52 -26.27 -19.76
C LYS A 20 27.52 -24.74 -19.72
N GLN A 21 26.88 -24.09 -20.70
CA GLN A 21 26.66 -22.64 -20.73
C GLN A 21 25.70 -22.18 -19.62
N GLN A 22 24.57 -22.87 -19.43
CA GLN A 22 23.61 -22.56 -18.35
C GLN A 22 24.24 -22.65 -16.95
N ALA A 23 25.11 -23.64 -16.70
CA ALA A 23 25.80 -23.79 -15.41
C ALA A 23 26.75 -22.61 -15.10
N THR A 24 27.26 -21.91 -16.13
CA THR A 24 28.17 -20.77 -15.98
C THR A 24 27.48 -19.41 -15.87
N GLU A 25 26.15 -19.34 -16.06
CA GLU A 25 25.38 -18.10 -16.04
C GLU A 25 24.79 -17.73 -14.67
N HIS A 26 24.89 -18.61 -13.67
CA HIS A 26 24.35 -18.32 -12.34
C HIS A 26 25.22 -17.32 -11.56
N SER A 27 24.57 -16.40 -10.84
CA SER A 27 25.17 -15.31 -10.06
C SER A 27 26.29 -15.74 -9.10
N TYR A 28 26.25 -16.99 -8.64
CA TYR A 28 27.16 -17.58 -7.65
C TYR A 28 28.27 -18.46 -8.26
N ALA A 29 28.28 -18.66 -9.58
CA ALA A 29 29.30 -19.48 -10.24
C ALA A 29 30.66 -18.77 -10.17
N LEU A 30 31.60 -19.37 -9.46
CA LEU A 30 32.99 -18.90 -9.41
C LEU A 30 33.67 -19.26 -10.74
N PRO A 31 34.32 -18.30 -11.42
CA PRO A 31 35.20 -18.59 -12.55
C PRO A 31 36.21 -19.68 -12.18
N GLY A 32 36.42 -20.63 -13.08
CA GLY A 32 37.30 -21.78 -12.83
C GLY A 32 38.79 -21.45 -12.70
N SER A 33 39.21 -20.18 -12.84
CA SER A 33 40.60 -19.75 -12.65
C SER A 33 40.72 -18.54 -11.69
N PRO A 34 41.78 -18.50 -10.86
CA PRO A 34 42.08 -17.34 -10.00
C PRO A 34 42.26 -16.03 -10.77
N GLU A 35 42.78 -16.09 -12.00
CA GLU A 35 42.97 -14.92 -12.87
C GLU A 35 41.63 -14.34 -13.34
N ALA A 36 40.69 -15.20 -13.73
CA ALA A 36 39.35 -14.77 -14.14
C ALA A 36 38.56 -14.17 -12.97
N LEU A 37 38.76 -14.69 -11.75
CA LEU A 37 38.22 -14.10 -10.52
C LEU A 37 38.78 -12.69 -10.26
N LYS A 38 40.11 -12.52 -10.35
CA LYS A 38 40.77 -11.23 -10.17
C LYS A 38 40.31 -10.21 -11.23
N ALA A 39 40.21 -10.62 -12.49
CA ALA A 39 39.70 -9.76 -13.56
C ALA A 39 38.25 -9.32 -13.32
N LYS A 40 37.38 -10.22 -12.85
CA LYS A 40 35.99 -9.90 -12.50
C LYS A 40 35.90 -8.93 -11.33
N LEU A 41 36.76 -9.09 -10.31
CA LEU A 41 36.86 -8.18 -9.18
C LEU A 41 37.31 -6.78 -9.62
N GLU A 42 38.34 -6.69 -10.47
CA GLU A 42 38.83 -5.41 -11.00
C GLU A 42 37.78 -4.73 -11.91
N ALA A 43 37.07 -5.49 -12.75
CA ALA A 43 35.98 -4.96 -13.55
C ALA A 43 34.83 -4.43 -12.67
N ALA A 44 34.48 -5.16 -11.61
CA ALA A 44 33.47 -4.74 -10.64
C ALA A 44 33.91 -3.48 -9.88
N SER A 45 35.17 -3.41 -9.45
CA SER A 45 35.75 -2.26 -8.74
C SER A 45 35.76 -1.00 -9.63
N ALA A 46 36.15 -1.16 -10.90
CA ALA A 46 36.11 -0.10 -11.90
C ALA A 46 34.68 0.40 -12.15
N ARG A 47 33.70 -0.51 -12.20
CA ARG A 47 32.28 -0.18 -12.36
C ARG A 47 31.75 0.61 -11.16
N VAL A 48 32.09 0.22 -9.94
CA VAL A 48 31.73 0.97 -8.71
C VAL A 48 32.30 2.38 -8.76
N ARG A 49 33.60 2.55 -9.04
CA ARG A 49 34.24 3.87 -9.16
C ARG A 49 33.59 4.75 -10.23
N LYS A 50 33.18 4.16 -11.36
CA LYS A 50 32.44 4.88 -12.43
C LYS A 50 31.09 5.38 -11.91
N LEU A 51 30.30 4.49 -11.30
CA LEU A 51 28.98 4.83 -10.76
C LEU A 51 29.06 5.88 -9.64
N GLU A 52 30.07 5.82 -8.77
CA GLU A 52 30.30 6.84 -7.74
C GLU A 52 30.57 8.23 -8.33
N ARG A 53 31.37 8.30 -9.40
CA ARG A 53 31.62 9.55 -10.14
C ARG A 53 30.35 10.08 -10.81
N GLU A 54 29.58 9.20 -11.46
CA GLU A 54 28.31 9.57 -12.09
C GLU A 54 27.29 10.09 -11.07
N LYS A 55 27.17 9.43 -9.91
CA LYS A 55 26.35 9.87 -8.78
C LYS A 55 26.78 11.24 -8.27
N SER A 56 28.08 11.47 -8.07
CA SER A 56 28.61 12.76 -7.62
C SER A 56 28.32 13.87 -8.64
N ASN A 57 28.50 13.59 -9.93
CA ASN A 57 28.19 14.53 -11.01
C ASN A 57 26.69 14.84 -11.11
N ALA A 58 25.82 13.85 -10.87
CA ALA A 58 24.37 14.05 -10.80
C ALA A 58 23.98 14.98 -9.63
N LEU A 59 24.53 14.74 -8.44
CA LEU A 59 24.31 15.60 -7.26
C LEU A 59 24.77 17.04 -7.51
N ARG A 60 25.92 17.23 -8.17
CA ARG A 60 26.41 18.56 -8.55
C ARG A 60 25.50 19.27 -9.55
N ARG A 61 24.91 18.54 -10.52
CA ARG A 61 23.93 19.09 -11.46
C ARG A 61 22.65 19.51 -10.74
N GLU A 62 22.13 18.67 -9.86
CA GLU A 62 20.95 18.98 -9.06
C GLU A 62 21.18 20.21 -8.17
N LYS A 63 22.33 20.29 -7.49
CA LYS A 63 22.67 21.45 -6.65
C LYS A 63 22.75 22.75 -7.47
N ARG A 64 23.34 22.71 -8.67
CA ARG A 64 23.36 23.87 -9.57
C ARG A 64 21.95 24.30 -10.00
N ALA A 65 21.08 23.34 -10.35
CA ALA A 65 19.71 23.64 -10.72
C ALA A 65 18.93 24.30 -9.57
N LYS A 66 19.07 23.78 -8.33
CA LYS A 66 18.46 24.38 -7.14
C LYS A 66 18.95 25.80 -6.89
N ASN A 67 20.26 26.02 -6.94
CA ASN A 67 20.84 27.35 -6.74
C ASN A 67 20.40 28.34 -7.82
N ASN A 68 20.35 27.92 -9.10
CA ASN A 68 19.86 28.75 -10.19
C ASN A 68 18.38 29.10 -10.02
N MET A 69 17.55 28.13 -9.60
CA MET A 69 16.13 28.36 -9.34
C MET A 69 15.92 29.34 -8.18
N GLN A 70 16.72 29.24 -7.11
CA GLN A 70 16.69 30.21 -6.01
C GLN A 70 17.12 31.59 -6.46
N ALA A 71 18.19 31.71 -7.26
CA ALA A 71 18.64 32.98 -7.81
C ALA A 71 17.58 33.63 -8.72
N LEU A 72 16.92 32.84 -9.58
CA LEU A 72 15.82 33.31 -10.42
C LEU A 72 14.61 33.75 -9.59
N LEU A 73 14.28 33.03 -8.52
CA LEU A 73 13.18 33.41 -7.62
C LEU A 73 13.47 34.74 -6.90
N GLU A 74 14.69 34.94 -6.41
CA GLU A 74 15.08 36.23 -5.81
C GLU A 74 15.10 37.34 -6.86
N GLU A 75 15.61 37.09 -8.07
CA GLU A 75 15.58 38.06 -9.17
C GLU A 75 14.14 38.44 -9.57
N LEU A 76 13.21 37.49 -9.58
CA LEU A 76 11.79 37.73 -9.85
C LEU A 76 11.10 38.51 -8.72
N LYS A 77 11.49 38.27 -7.46
CA LYS A 77 11.03 39.06 -6.30
C LYS A 77 11.57 40.50 -6.35
N GLU A 78 12.87 40.67 -6.58
CA GLU A 78 13.52 41.98 -6.67
C GLU A 78 12.94 42.82 -7.81
N LYS A 79 12.58 42.18 -8.92
CA LYS A 79 11.93 42.83 -10.07
C LYS A 79 10.43 43.07 -9.88
N ASN A 80 9.83 42.73 -8.73
CA ASN A 80 8.39 42.78 -8.47
C ASN A 80 7.54 42.10 -9.58
N LEU A 81 8.09 41.04 -10.21
CA LEU A 81 7.42 40.28 -11.27
C LEU A 81 6.52 39.18 -10.73
N ILE A 82 6.46 39.00 -9.40
CA ILE A 82 5.38 38.26 -8.74
C ILE A 82 4.13 39.16 -8.78
N ASN A 83 3.46 39.14 -9.93
CA ASN A 83 2.18 39.81 -10.12
C ASN A 83 1.13 39.25 -9.13
N GLU A 84 0.17 40.06 -8.71
CA GLU A 84 -0.96 39.60 -7.88
C GLU A 84 -1.66 38.38 -8.52
N GLU A 85 -1.75 38.32 -9.86
CA GLU A 85 -2.29 37.15 -10.57
C GLU A 85 -1.48 35.85 -10.33
N LEU A 86 -0.16 35.95 -10.17
CA LEU A 86 0.69 34.78 -9.89
C LEU A 86 0.54 34.35 -8.42
N LYS A 87 0.36 35.32 -7.53
CA LYS A 87 0.12 35.10 -6.10
C LYS A 87 -1.24 34.45 -5.86
N ASP A 88 -2.30 34.93 -6.52
CA ASP A 88 -3.64 34.34 -6.49
C ASP A 88 -3.63 32.89 -7.00
N LYS A 89 -2.89 32.63 -8.10
CA LYS A 89 -2.71 31.26 -8.62
C LYS A 89 -1.93 30.35 -7.67
N LEU A 90 -0.99 30.90 -6.89
CA LEU A 90 -0.20 30.13 -5.92
C LEU A 90 -0.99 29.86 -4.64
N GLU A 91 -1.88 30.77 -4.26
CA GLU A 91 -2.76 30.64 -3.10
C GLU A 91 -3.66 29.41 -3.20
N CYS A 92 -4.11 29.05 -4.41
CA CYS A 92 -4.85 27.80 -4.66
C CYS A 92 -4.09 26.51 -4.28
N TYR A 93 -2.77 26.59 -4.08
CA TYR A 93 -1.92 25.46 -3.70
C TYR A 93 -1.32 25.61 -2.30
N SER A 94 -1.67 26.65 -1.53
CA SER A 94 -1.12 26.87 -0.18
C SER A 94 -1.36 25.69 0.76
N ASP A 95 -2.50 25.02 0.58
CA ASP A 95 -2.93 23.90 1.41
C ASP A 95 -2.29 22.58 1.00
N LEU A 96 -1.56 22.55 -0.13
CA LEU A 96 -0.89 21.34 -0.58
C LEU A 96 0.23 21.00 0.42
N PRO A 97 0.19 19.82 1.05
CA PRO A 97 1.18 19.47 2.06
C PRO A 97 2.49 19.02 1.39
N VAL A 98 3.22 19.96 0.79
CA VAL A 98 4.45 19.72 0.02
C VAL A 98 5.51 18.97 0.84
N HIS A 99 5.52 19.16 2.16
CA HIS A 99 6.42 18.46 3.07
C HIS A 99 6.21 16.93 3.04
N LEU A 100 4.98 16.45 2.80
CA LEU A 100 4.67 15.02 2.67
C LEU A 100 5.17 14.42 1.34
N LEU A 101 5.35 15.26 0.32
CA LEU A 101 5.81 14.88 -1.02
C LEU A 101 7.34 14.93 -1.16
N SER A 102 8.02 15.55 -0.19
CA SER A 102 9.47 15.72 -0.18
C SER A 102 10.16 14.59 0.59
N LYS A 103 11.26 14.06 0.05
CA LYS A 103 12.07 13.05 0.75
C LYS A 103 12.96 13.73 1.80
N GLN A 104 12.44 13.91 3.00
CA GLN A 104 13.22 14.35 4.16
C GLN A 104 13.89 13.15 4.84
N GLY A 105 15.07 12.76 4.34
CA GLY A 105 15.91 11.74 4.98
C GLY A 105 15.74 10.30 4.47
N VAL A 106 16.17 9.34 5.29
CA VAL A 106 16.23 7.91 4.96
C VAL A 106 14.92 7.20 5.27
N GLU A 107 14.19 7.64 6.29
CA GLU A 107 12.94 7.02 6.75
C GLU A 107 11.73 7.93 6.56
N TYR A 108 10.57 7.33 6.27
CA TYR A 108 9.30 8.04 6.15
C TYR A 108 8.67 8.30 7.50
N THR A 109 8.23 9.54 7.72
CA THR A 109 7.49 9.96 8.93
C THR A 109 6.11 9.28 8.98
N LYS A 110 5.49 9.20 10.16
CA LYS A 110 4.14 8.63 10.29
C LYS A 110 3.14 9.31 9.35
N ALA A 111 3.13 10.64 9.29
CA ALA A 111 2.25 11.40 8.41
C ALA A 111 2.48 11.08 6.92
N GLN A 112 3.73 10.88 6.49
CA GLN A 112 4.06 10.46 5.13
C GLN A 112 3.58 9.04 4.83
N ARG A 113 3.70 8.12 5.79
CA ARG A 113 3.18 6.75 5.67
C ARG A 113 1.67 6.76 5.55
N ASP A 114 0.99 7.46 6.46
CA ASP A 114 -0.47 7.58 6.48
C ASP A 114 -0.99 8.20 5.17
N PHE A 115 -0.35 9.27 4.69
CA PHE A 115 -0.67 9.88 3.40
C PHE A 115 -0.49 8.91 2.23
N ALA A 116 0.66 8.23 2.15
CA ALA A 116 0.94 7.31 1.05
C ALA A 116 -0.01 6.09 1.06
N LEU A 117 -0.34 5.56 2.23
CA LEU A 117 -1.32 4.49 2.42
C LEU A 117 -2.72 4.95 1.99
N THR A 118 -3.15 6.11 2.44
CA THR A 118 -4.46 6.70 2.10
C THR A 118 -4.57 6.94 0.60
N LEU A 119 -3.55 7.53 -0.01
CA LEU A 119 -3.51 7.78 -1.46
C LEU A 119 -3.58 6.48 -2.27
N HIS A 120 -2.85 5.44 -1.85
CA HIS A 120 -2.89 4.14 -2.50
C HIS A 120 -4.25 3.45 -2.34
N LEU A 121 -4.89 3.59 -1.17
CA LEU A 121 -6.22 3.06 -0.89
C LEU A 121 -7.30 3.69 -1.78
N HIS A 122 -7.26 5.02 -1.96
CA HIS A 122 -8.23 5.72 -2.81
C HIS A 122 -8.02 5.50 -4.30
N GLY A 123 -6.79 5.21 -4.73
CA GLY A 123 -6.52 5.03 -6.15
C GLY A 123 -5.12 4.50 -6.43
N PRO A 124 -4.94 3.17 -6.58
CA PRO A 124 -3.64 2.60 -6.92
C PRO A 124 -3.08 3.14 -8.23
N LYS A 125 -3.92 3.38 -9.24
CA LYS A 125 -3.50 3.95 -10.53
C LYS A 125 -3.00 5.39 -10.39
N ALA A 126 -3.70 6.21 -9.61
CA ALA A 126 -3.28 7.57 -9.32
C ALA A 126 -1.94 7.59 -8.56
N TYR A 127 -1.78 6.69 -7.58
CA TYR A 127 -0.52 6.51 -6.86
C TYR A 127 0.65 6.19 -7.80
N HIS A 128 0.48 5.23 -8.72
CA HIS A 128 1.51 4.88 -9.70
C HIS A 128 1.78 6.04 -10.67
N TYR A 129 0.76 6.74 -11.15
CA TYR A 129 0.96 7.92 -12.00
C TYR A 129 1.79 9.00 -11.29
N LEU A 130 1.45 9.33 -10.04
CA LEU A 130 2.16 10.32 -9.24
C LEU A 130 3.62 9.92 -8.99
N ARG A 131 3.85 8.65 -8.67
CA ARG A 131 5.18 8.10 -8.40
C ARG A 131 6.04 7.94 -9.67
N ASP A 132 5.49 7.28 -10.69
CA ASP A 132 6.24 6.78 -11.83
C ASP A 132 6.26 7.78 -13.00
N THR A 133 5.17 8.53 -13.21
CA THR A 133 5.06 9.51 -14.30
C THR A 133 5.46 10.92 -13.84
N LEU A 134 4.94 11.36 -12.69
CA LEU A 134 5.25 12.69 -12.14
C LEU A 134 6.48 12.69 -11.22
N HIS A 135 7.12 11.53 -11.02
CA HIS A 135 8.34 11.36 -10.23
C HIS A 135 8.26 11.94 -8.81
N ILE A 136 7.07 11.94 -8.22
CA ILE A 136 6.87 12.35 -6.83
C ILE A 136 7.50 11.30 -5.91
N HIS A 137 8.18 11.74 -4.86
CA HIS A 137 8.88 10.87 -3.91
C HIS A 137 7.93 10.13 -2.97
N LEU A 138 7.17 9.17 -3.52
CA LEU A 138 6.30 8.29 -2.77
C LEU A 138 7.03 6.97 -2.41
N PRO A 139 6.65 6.29 -1.32
CA PRO A 139 7.10 4.94 -0.98
C PRO A 139 6.83 3.91 -2.09
N HIS A 140 7.64 2.86 -2.18
CA HIS A 140 7.37 1.79 -3.15
C HIS A 140 6.13 0.99 -2.70
N PRO A 141 5.27 0.50 -3.61
CA PRO A 141 4.12 -0.32 -3.23
C PRO A 141 4.45 -1.49 -2.30
N SER A 142 5.61 -2.12 -2.46
CA SER A 142 6.08 -3.17 -1.53
C SER A 142 6.35 -2.66 -0.11
N SER A 143 6.73 -1.39 0.06
CA SER A 143 6.84 -0.75 1.38
C SER A 143 5.45 -0.55 1.99
N LEU A 144 4.46 -0.14 1.19
CA LEU A 144 3.07 -0.01 1.64
C LEU A 144 2.51 -1.36 2.09
N GLN A 145 2.70 -2.41 1.28
CA GLN A 145 2.29 -3.77 1.62
C GLN A 145 2.91 -4.23 2.94
N ARG A 146 4.18 -3.91 3.18
CA ARG A 146 4.84 -4.24 4.44
C ARG A 146 4.25 -3.49 5.64
N TRP A 147 3.86 -2.22 5.47
CA TRP A 147 3.22 -1.45 6.53
C TRP A 147 1.78 -1.89 6.80
N LEU A 148 1.09 -2.39 5.78
CA LEU A 148 -0.26 -2.96 5.85
C LEU A 148 -0.30 -4.43 6.26
N ALA A 149 0.87 -5.06 6.45
CA ALA A 149 0.95 -6.44 6.89
C ALA A 149 0.39 -6.57 8.32
N LEU A 150 -0.91 -6.80 8.39
CA LEU A 150 -1.65 -7.12 9.60
C LEU A 150 -1.81 -8.65 9.67
N ASP A 151 -1.89 -9.17 10.89
CA ASP A 151 -2.23 -10.58 11.11
C ASP A 151 -3.71 -10.78 10.75
N ALA A 152 -3.95 -11.17 9.50
CA ALA A 152 -5.27 -11.41 8.92
C ALA A 152 -5.64 -12.89 8.95
N ARG A 153 -5.11 -13.64 9.93
CA ARG A 153 -5.46 -15.04 10.14
C ARG A 153 -6.97 -15.19 10.42
N PRO A 154 -7.59 -16.28 9.98
CA PRO A 154 -8.97 -16.61 10.35
C PRO A 154 -9.16 -16.64 11.86
N GLY A 155 -10.38 -16.30 12.29
CA GLY A 155 -10.74 -16.17 13.70
C GLY A 155 -10.83 -14.73 14.20
N LEU A 156 -10.87 -14.58 15.52
CA LEU A 156 -11.03 -13.27 16.17
C LEU A 156 -9.68 -12.59 16.39
N ASN A 157 -9.49 -11.43 15.75
CA ASN A 157 -8.29 -10.63 15.93
C ASN A 157 -8.34 -9.87 17.27
N LYS A 158 -7.59 -10.37 18.27
CA LYS A 158 -7.53 -9.77 19.61
C LYS A 158 -7.06 -8.31 19.60
N MET A 159 -6.08 -7.96 18.75
CA MET A 159 -5.59 -6.58 18.65
C MET A 159 -6.68 -5.60 18.20
N MET A 160 -7.59 -6.04 17.34
CA MET A 160 -8.76 -5.26 16.94
C MET A 160 -9.78 -5.12 18.08
N LEU A 161 -10.00 -6.19 18.86
CA LEU A 161 -10.87 -6.13 20.05
C LEU A 161 -10.30 -5.19 21.11
N ASP A 162 -9.01 -5.26 21.40
CA ASP A 162 -8.32 -4.36 22.35
C ASP A 162 -8.34 -2.89 21.86
N MET A 163 -8.35 -2.67 20.54
CA MET A 163 -8.56 -1.35 19.93
C MET A 163 -9.98 -0.84 20.18
N LEU A 164 -11.00 -1.69 20.00
CA LEU A 164 -12.40 -1.34 20.25
C LEU A 164 -12.64 -1.03 21.73
N GLU A 165 -12.02 -1.78 22.64
CA GLU A 165 -12.09 -1.51 24.07
C GLU A 165 -11.51 -0.13 24.42
N ARG A 166 -10.36 0.23 23.86
CA ARG A 166 -9.78 1.58 24.03
C ARG A 166 -10.68 2.67 23.47
N ARG A 167 -11.29 2.46 22.30
CA ARG A 167 -12.26 3.41 21.72
C ARG A 167 -13.48 3.61 22.61
N ARG A 168 -13.98 2.53 23.22
CA ARG A 168 -15.07 2.60 24.19
C ARG A 168 -14.70 3.40 25.44
N GLN A 169 -13.47 3.27 25.93
CA GLN A 169 -12.99 4.07 27.07
C GLN A 169 -12.85 5.56 26.72
N GLU A 170 -12.54 5.89 25.45
CA GLU A 170 -12.47 7.28 24.97
C GLU A 170 -13.86 7.92 24.83
N ASP A 171 -14.85 7.17 24.35
CA ASP A 171 -16.19 7.69 24.01
C ASP A 171 -17.24 6.58 24.24
N GLU A 172 -17.70 6.45 25.48
CA GLU A 172 -18.63 5.40 25.88
C GLU A 172 -20.03 5.59 25.25
N ASP A 173 -20.46 6.84 25.05
CA ASP A 173 -21.76 7.13 24.43
C ASP A 173 -21.80 6.61 22.98
N LYS A 174 -20.69 6.77 22.24
CA LYS A 174 -20.62 6.32 20.84
C LYS A 174 -20.34 4.84 20.68
N TYR A 175 -19.53 4.22 21.54
CA TYR A 175 -19.06 2.84 21.37
C TYR A 175 -19.58 1.86 22.45
N GLY A 176 -20.39 2.32 23.40
CA GLY A 176 -20.95 1.49 24.48
C GLY A 176 -22.08 0.57 24.03
N CYS A 177 -22.82 0.94 22.99
CA CYS A 177 -23.87 0.11 22.37
C CYS A 177 -23.51 -0.23 20.92
N VAL A 178 -23.43 -1.52 20.61
CA VAL A 178 -23.03 -2.02 19.29
C VAL A 178 -23.98 -3.10 18.79
N THR A 179 -24.12 -3.19 17.47
CA THR A 179 -24.78 -4.27 16.75
C THR A 179 -23.72 -5.17 16.14
N LEU A 180 -23.85 -6.48 16.32
CA LEU A 180 -23.05 -7.48 15.63
C LEU A 180 -23.78 -7.93 14.37
N MET A 181 -23.20 -7.65 13.20
CA MET A 181 -23.68 -8.13 11.91
C MET A 181 -22.82 -9.32 11.47
N LEU A 182 -23.48 -10.35 10.95
CA LEU A 182 -22.86 -11.56 10.45
C LEU A 182 -23.31 -11.78 9.00
N ASP A 183 -22.37 -12.09 8.13
CA ASP A 183 -22.66 -12.46 6.75
C ASP A 183 -21.65 -13.51 6.26
N ALA A 184 -22.00 -14.22 5.19
CA ALA A 184 -21.16 -15.20 4.54
C ALA A 184 -20.96 -14.85 3.06
N MET A 185 -19.70 -14.79 2.62
CA MET A 185 -19.34 -14.50 1.23
C MET A 185 -18.86 -15.78 0.54
N SER A 186 -19.49 -16.18 -0.55
CA SER A 186 -18.98 -17.31 -1.36
C SER A 186 -17.61 -16.97 -1.94
N ILE A 187 -16.66 -17.89 -1.79
CA ILE A 187 -15.30 -17.76 -2.30
C ILE A 187 -14.98 -18.89 -3.28
N LYS A 188 -14.06 -18.62 -4.21
CA LYS A 188 -13.60 -19.65 -5.15
C LYS A 188 -12.75 -20.68 -4.40
N LYS A 189 -13.13 -21.95 -4.53
CA LYS A 189 -12.32 -23.07 -4.04
C LYS A 189 -10.95 -23.07 -4.72
N HIS A 190 -9.89 -22.79 -3.97
CA HIS A 190 -8.53 -22.76 -4.47
C HIS A 190 -7.54 -22.95 -3.33
N VAL A 191 -6.57 -23.84 -3.54
CA VAL A 191 -5.50 -24.08 -2.57
C VAL A 191 -4.22 -23.43 -3.07
N GLN A 192 -3.60 -22.61 -2.23
CA GLN A 192 -2.34 -21.93 -2.52
C GLN A 192 -1.34 -22.16 -1.39
N HIS A 193 -0.10 -22.52 -1.75
CA HIS A 193 1.00 -22.60 -0.80
C HIS A 193 1.56 -21.20 -0.53
N ASP A 194 1.57 -20.78 0.73
CA ASP A 194 2.29 -19.58 1.16
C ASP A 194 3.72 -19.95 1.58
N PRO A 195 4.75 -19.56 0.79
CA PRO A 195 6.13 -19.87 1.10
C PRO A 195 6.67 -19.13 2.34
N GLN A 196 6.04 -18.04 2.79
CA GLN A 196 6.50 -17.31 3.97
C GLN A 196 6.13 -18.01 5.27
N THR A 197 4.92 -18.53 5.34
CA THR A 197 4.42 -19.24 6.54
C THR A 197 4.60 -20.75 6.44
N GLN A 198 4.96 -21.28 5.26
CA GLN A 198 4.98 -22.71 4.93
C GLN A 198 3.62 -23.39 5.18
N THR A 199 2.54 -22.66 4.95
CA THR A 199 1.17 -23.17 5.14
C THR A 199 0.43 -23.29 3.81
N MET A 200 -0.50 -24.24 3.76
CA MET A 200 -1.42 -24.39 2.65
C MET A 200 -2.68 -23.59 2.97
N LEU A 201 -2.95 -22.55 2.20
CA LEU A 201 -4.15 -21.72 2.30
C LEU A 201 -5.25 -22.28 1.39
N GLY A 202 -6.52 -22.15 1.79
CA GLY A 202 -7.68 -22.56 0.97
C GLY A 202 -8.53 -23.69 1.56
N TYR A 203 -8.10 -24.24 2.70
CA TYR A 203 -8.92 -25.15 3.51
C TYR A 203 -9.80 -24.36 4.48
N VAL A 204 -10.82 -25.02 5.02
CA VAL A 204 -11.64 -24.47 6.09
C VAL A 204 -10.74 -24.18 7.31
N ASP A 205 -10.82 -22.95 7.81
CA ASP A 205 -10.09 -22.49 8.98
C ASP A 205 -11.01 -21.56 9.78
N MET A 206 -11.44 -22.04 10.95
CA MET A 206 -12.33 -21.31 11.86
C MET A 206 -11.56 -20.51 12.92
N GLY A 207 -10.23 -20.49 12.85
CA GLY A 207 -9.35 -19.83 13.83
C GLY A 207 -9.12 -20.62 15.12
N ASP A 208 -9.62 -21.85 15.19
CA ASP A 208 -9.39 -22.80 16.30
C ASP A 208 -8.08 -23.61 16.15
N ARG A 209 -7.34 -23.36 15.05
CA ARG A 209 -6.09 -24.03 14.67
C ARG A 209 -6.27 -25.53 14.38
N LEU A 210 -7.48 -25.97 14.12
CA LEU A 210 -7.73 -27.30 13.61
C LEU A 210 -7.45 -27.31 12.11
N ASN A 211 -6.66 -28.29 11.67
CA ASN A 211 -6.40 -28.48 10.25
C ASN A 211 -7.55 -29.29 9.65
N GLU A 212 -8.57 -28.59 9.16
CA GLU A 212 -9.59 -29.24 8.34
C GLU A 212 -9.04 -29.53 6.94
N THR A 213 -9.47 -30.66 6.37
CA THR A 213 -9.07 -31.07 5.02
C THR A 213 -10.04 -30.59 3.95
N ASP A 214 -11.18 -30.05 4.36
CA ASP A 214 -12.22 -29.60 3.45
C ASP A 214 -11.84 -28.24 2.87
N LEU A 215 -12.18 -28.03 1.60
CA LEU A 215 -11.90 -26.77 0.92
C LEU A 215 -12.89 -25.71 1.37
N ALA A 216 -12.37 -24.52 1.70
CA ALA A 216 -13.21 -23.38 2.04
C ALA A 216 -14.05 -22.96 0.83
N THR A 217 -15.35 -22.78 1.05
CA THR A 217 -16.31 -22.39 0.02
C THR A 217 -16.96 -21.04 0.30
N GLU A 218 -16.88 -20.60 1.55
CA GLU A 218 -17.46 -19.37 2.06
C GLU A 218 -16.48 -18.74 3.07
N ALA A 219 -16.51 -17.41 3.17
CA ALA A 219 -15.81 -16.63 4.17
C ALA A 219 -16.86 -15.96 5.07
N LEU A 220 -16.82 -16.29 6.37
CA LEU A 220 -17.68 -15.65 7.38
C LEU A 220 -17.10 -14.30 7.79
N VAL A 221 -17.92 -13.26 7.73
CA VAL A 221 -17.56 -11.90 8.08
C VAL A 221 -18.38 -11.45 9.28
N PHE A 222 -17.69 -11.03 10.34
CA PHE A 222 -18.28 -10.43 11.52
C PHE A 222 -17.97 -8.94 11.52
N MET A 223 -19.00 -8.11 11.58
CA MET A 223 -18.85 -6.66 11.63
C MET A 223 -19.53 -6.11 12.87
N VAL A 224 -18.76 -5.42 13.70
CA VAL A 224 -19.28 -4.70 14.87
C VAL A 224 -19.46 -3.24 14.47
N VAL A 225 -20.67 -2.72 14.61
CA VAL A 225 -20.99 -1.32 14.29
C VAL A 225 -21.69 -0.70 15.49
N SER A 226 -21.37 0.55 15.83
CA SER A 226 -22.11 1.21 16.89
C SER A 226 -23.56 1.49 16.49
N LEU A 227 -24.47 1.34 17.46
CA LEU A 227 -25.88 1.62 17.26
C LEU A 227 -26.09 3.09 16.88
N ALA A 228 -25.28 3.96 17.49
CA ALA A 228 -25.13 5.34 17.10
C ALA A 228 -24.79 5.42 15.60
N ALA A 229 -23.66 4.90 15.11
CA ALA A 229 -23.30 5.02 13.69
C ALA A 229 -24.29 4.39 12.69
N GLN A 230 -25.04 3.34 13.06
CA GLN A 230 -26.08 2.76 12.20
C GLN A 230 -27.30 3.67 12.02
N THR A 231 -27.61 4.48 13.02
CA THR A 231 -28.77 5.40 13.02
C THR A 231 -28.37 6.84 12.69
N LEU A 232 -27.08 7.17 12.82
CA LEU A 232 -26.49 8.50 12.67
C LEU A 232 -26.16 8.88 11.23
N ASN A 233 -27.17 9.03 10.39
CA ASN A 233 -27.01 10.01 9.31
C ASN A 233 -27.77 11.27 9.70
N ASN A 234 -27.08 12.41 9.73
CA ASN A 234 -27.72 13.70 10.01
C ASN A 234 -28.91 13.95 9.07
N SER A 235 -28.86 13.40 7.86
CA SER A 235 -29.97 13.41 6.91
C SER A 235 -31.22 12.68 7.43
N VAL A 236 -31.07 11.58 8.19
CA VAL A 236 -32.17 10.83 8.81
C VAL A 236 -32.76 11.63 9.98
N ALA A 237 -31.95 12.25 10.84
CA ALA A 237 -32.47 13.14 11.88
C ALA A 237 -33.22 14.34 11.30
N VAL A 238 -32.69 14.93 10.22
CA VAL A 238 -33.35 16.02 9.51
C VAL A 238 -34.67 15.53 8.90
N ALA A 239 -34.68 14.36 8.25
CA ALA A 239 -35.89 13.78 7.68
C ALA A 239 -36.96 13.52 8.76
N LEU A 240 -36.59 12.92 9.89
CA LEU A 240 -37.51 12.66 11.00
C LEU A 240 -38.13 13.97 11.54
N ARG A 241 -37.32 15.02 11.74
CA ARG A 241 -37.84 16.33 12.14
C ARG A 241 -38.76 16.95 11.09
N THR A 242 -38.39 16.88 9.81
CA THR A 242 -39.27 17.41 8.75
C THR A 242 -40.60 16.68 8.69
N LEU A 243 -40.63 15.37 8.95
CA LEU A 243 -41.87 14.59 9.00
C LEU A 243 -42.71 14.92 10.24
N GLN A 244 -42.08 15.27 11.36
CA GLN A 244 -42.74 15.81 12.55
C GLN A 244 -43.33 17.20 12.30
N ASP A 245 -42.56 18.10 11.68
CA ASP A 245 -43.01 19.46 11.34
C ASP A 245 -44.19 19.45 10.35
N LEU A 246 -44.27 18.40 9.51
CA LEU A 246 -45.38 18.14 8.58
C LEU A 246 -46.57 17.39 9.23
N ASP A 247 -46.52 17.14 10.54
CA ASP A 247 -47.56 16.48 11.35
C ASP A 247 -47.97 15.07 10.85
N TYR A 248 -47.02 14.29 10.33
CA TYR A 248 -47.27 12.88 10.06
C TYR A 248 -47.46 12.11 11.37
N ALA A 249 -48.67 11.59 11.59
CA ALA A 249 -49.06 10.91 12.83
C ALA A 249 -48.13 9.76 13.25
N GLU A 250 -47.53 9.06 12.28
CA GLU A 250 -46.61 7.94 12.47
C GLU A 250 -45.26 8.36 13.10
N PHE A 251 -44.91 9.65 13.05
CA PHE A 251 -43.59 10.16 13.45
C PHE A 251 -43.61 11.12 14.64
N ARG A 252 -44.78 11.38 15.25
CA ARG A 252 -44.90 12.31 16.39
C ARG A 252 -43.96 11.96 17.55
N ASP A 253 -43.79 10.67 17.86
CA ASP A 253 -42.96 10.20 18.98
C ASP A 253 -41.46 9.98 18.60
N SER A 254 -41.04 10.40 17.40
CA SER A 254 -39.65 10.20 16.94
C SER A 254 -38.63 11.22 17.46
N GLU A 255 -39.03 12.10 18.39
CA GLU A 255 -38.21 13.21 18.88
C GLU A 255 -36.95 12.72 19.59
N ALA A 256 -37.09 11.76 20.52
CA ALA A 256 -35.98 11.13 21.23
C ALA A 256 -35.01 10.43 20.26
N THR A 257 -35.53 9.83 19.19
CA THR A 257 -34.71 9.21 18.13
C THR A 257 -33.95 10.28 17.35
N SER A 258 -34.58 11.40 17.02
CA SER A 258 -33.93 12.52 16.32
C SER A 258 -32.83 13.18 17.16
N GLU A 259 -33.00 13.28 18.48
CA GLU A 259 -32.00 13.82 19.40
C GLU A 259 -30.85 12.84 19.64
N PHE A 260 -31.14 11.55 19.77
CA PHE A 260 -30.12 10.50 19.81
C PHE A 260 -29.27 10.51 18.54
N ILE A 261 -29.87 10.78 17.37
CA ILE A 261 -29.18 10.87 16.08
C ILE A 261 -28.35 12.19 15.92
N LYS A 262 -28.45 13.15 16.84
CA LYS A 262 -27.66 14.40 16.77
C LYS A 262 -26.48 14.46 17.74
N LYS A 263 -26.41 13.54 18.70
CA LYS A 263 -25.30 13.42 19.65
C LYS A 263 -24.16 12.62 19.03
#